data_AF-A0A959L6Q2-F1
#
_entry.id   AF-A0A959L6Q2-F1
#
_cell.length_a   1.000
_cell.length_b   1.000
_cell.length_c   1.000
_cell.angle_alpha   90.00
_cell.angle_beta   90.00
_cell.angle_gamma   90.00
#
_symmetry.space_group_name_H-M   'P 1'
#
loop_
_entity.id
_entity.type
_entity.pdbx_description
1 polymer ?
#
loop_
_entity_poly.entity_id
_entity_poly.type
_entity_poly.pdbx_seq_one_letter_code
_entity_poly.pdbx_strand_id
1 'polypeptide(L)'
;MWKCCTSVRYFDPVQRRSGIPEDVAALVQKISRNSISLQLVNLHPTESRRLIIQAGMFGEHQIQRVRQVIDYPYQFYSVNDKYIEVILAPGAMGQLDIDIHRFVNQPTYKFPWH
;
A
#
# COMPACT_ATOMS: atom_id res chain seq x y z
N MET A 1 21.88 -10.92 11.32
CA MET A 1 20.84 -10.25 12.13
C MET A 1 19.58 -10.12 11.29
N TRP A 2 18.59 -10.99 11.50
CA TRP A 2 17.32 -10.94 10.76
C TRP A 2 16.40 -9.91 11.42
N LYS A 3 16.28 -8.73 10.82
CA LYS A 3 15.23 -7.77 11.20
C LYS A 3 13.93 -8.22 10.50
N CYS A 4 13.07 -8.90 11.24
CA CYS A 4 11.70 -9.18 10.81
C CYS A 4 10.88 -7.90 10.96
N CYS A 5 11.04 -6.96 10.03
CA CYS A 5 10.20 -5.77 9.95
C CYS A 5 9.08 -6.02 8.94
N THR A 6 7.85 -5.61 9.31
CA THR A 6 6.66 -5.67 8.47
C THR A 6 6.91 -5.07 7.09
N SER A 7 6.41 -5.69 6.02
CA SER A 7 6.65 -5.23 4.65
C SER A 7 5.80 -4.02 4.25
N VAL A 8 4.54 -3.95 4.70
CA VAL A 8 3.64 -2.79 4.49
C VAL A 8 2.76 -2.52 5.71
N ARG A 9 2.39 -1.25 5.90
CA ARG A 9 1.45 -0.79 6.93
C ARG A 9 0.32 0.02 6.30
N TYR A 10 -0.90 -0.21 6.75
CA TYR A 10 -2.11 0.43 6.25
C TYR A 10 -2.59 1.55 7.16
N PHE A 11 -3.15 2.60 6.57
CA PHE A 11 -3.77 3.71 7.29
C PHE A 11 -5.09 4.12 6.62
N ASP A 12 -6.04 4.52 7.46
CA ASP A 12 -7.28 5.14 7.06
C ASP A 12 -7.09 6.67 7.06
N PRO A 13 -7.05 7.33 5.88
CA PRO A 13 -6.87 8.77 5.78
C PRO A 13 -8.11 9.57 6.19
N VAL A 14 -9.30 8.96 6.16
CA VAL A 14 -10.57 9.61 6.49
C VAL A 14 -10.72 9.69 8.00
N GLN A 15 -10.59 8.55 8.69
CA GLN A 15 -10.65 8.49 10.15
C GLN A 15 -9.31 8.83 10.83
N ARG A 16 -8.24 9.07 10.05
CA ARG A 16 -6.88 9.38 10.50
C ARG A 16 -6.37 8.39 11.57
N ARG A 17 -6.47 7.10 11.27
CA ARG A 17 -6.02 6.02 12.17
C ARG A 17 -5.15 5.00 11.46
N SER A 18 -4.36 4.28 12.23
CA SER A 18 -3.67 3.09 11.74
C SER A 18 -4.67 1.96 11.49
N GLY A 19 -4.39 1.15 10.48
CA GLY A 19 -5.22 0.00 10.11
C GLY A 19 -5.90 0.18 8.77
N ILE A 20 -6.53 -0.90 8.31
CA ILE A 20 -7.33 -0.89 7.09
C ILE A 20 -8.65 -0.14 7.37
N PRO A 21 -9.14 0.69 6.42
CA PRO A 21 -10.45 1.32 6.51
C PRO A 21 -11.59 0.30 6.62
N GLU A 22 -12.76 0.77 7.06
CA GLU A 22 -13.98 -0.04 7.02
C GLU A 22 -14.34 -0.44 5.58
N ASP A 23 -14.92 -1.64 5.42
CA ASP A 23 -15.28 -2.25 4.13
C ASP A 23 -14.13 -2.40 3.13
N VAL A 24 -12.88 -2.37 3.59
CA VAL A 24 -11.72 -2.69 2.76
C VAL A 24 -11.11 -4.00 3.22
N ALA A 25 -10.88 -4.91 2.26
CA ALA A 25 -10.08 -6.10 2.47
C ALA A 25 -8.74 -5.97 1.74
N ALA A 26 -7.66 -6.45 2.37
CA ALA A 26 -6.33 -6.49 1.77
C ALA A 26 -5.75 -7.90 1.90
N LEU A 27 -5.35 -8.47 0.77
CA LEU A 27 -4.65 -9.74 0.68
C LEU A 27 -3.22 -9.51 0.19
N VAL A 28 -2.24 -9.99 0.95
CA VAL A 28 -0.85 -10.04 0.47
C VAL A 28 -0.67 -11.34 -0.32
N GLN A 29 -0.56 -11.22 -1.64
CA GLN A 29 -0.40 -12.41 -2.50
C GLN A 29 1.04 -12.93 -2.48
N LYS A 30 2.01 -12.01 -2.53
CA LYS A 30 3.43 -12.37 -2.63
C LYS A 30 4.31 -11.31 -2.00
N ILE A 31 5.36 -11.76 -1.32
CA ILE A 31 6.46 -10.92 -0.84
C ILE A 31 7.75 -11.44 -1.45
N SER A 32 8.45 -10.57 -2.17
CA SER A 32 9.78 -10.83 -2.71
C SER A 32 10.80 -9.87 -2.09
N ARG A 33 12.08 -10.02 -2.43
CA ARG A 33 13.14 -9.14 -1.93
C ARG A 33 12.89 -7.66 -2.29
N ASN A 34 12.43 -7.39 -3.50
CA ASN A 34 12.31 -6.03 -4.05
C ASN A 34 10.87 -5.67 -4.43
N SER A 35 9.89 -6.53 -4.16
CA SER A 35 8.50 -6.27 -4.52
C SER A 35 7.50 -6.93 -3.58
N ILE A 36 6.29 -6.36 -3.56
CA ILE A 36 5.15 -6.83 -2.79
C ILE A 36 3.93 -6.80 -3.71
N SER A 37 3.19 -7.90 -3.78
CA SER A 37 1.95 -7.99 -4.53
C SER A 37 0.76 -8.00 -3.57
N LEU A 38 -0.16 -7.06 -3.76
CA LEU A 38 -1.33 -6.85 -2.92
C LEU A 38 -2.60 -6.93 -3.76
N GLN A 39 -3.65 -7.53 -3.22
CA GLN A 39 -5.00 -7.39 -3.72
C GLN A 39 -5.79 -6.56 -2.71
N LEU A 40 -6.52 -5.57 -3.21
CA LEU A 40 -7.37 -4.70 -2.41
C LEU A 40 -8.79 -4.79 -2.95
N VAL A 41 -9.75 -4.89 -2.04
CA VAL A 41 -11.17 -4.98 -2.37
C VAL A 41 -11.94 -3.99 -1.54
N ASN A 42 -12.78 -3.20 -2.19
CA ASN A 42 -13.81 -2.41 -1.54
C ASN A 42 -15.11 -3.23 -1.54
N LEU A 43 -15.58 -3.57 -0.33
CA LEU A 43 -16.79 -4.36 -0.09
C LEU A 43 -18.05 -3.46 -0.06
N HIS A 44 -17.89 -2.14 0.01
CA HIS A 44 -19.03 -1.22 0.05
C HIS A 44 -19.69 -1.11 -1.33
N PRO A 45 -21.02 -1.28 -1.44
CA PRO A 45 -21.71 -1.34 -2.74
C PRO A 45 -21.82 0.01 -3.45
N THR A 46 -21.78 1.13 -2.72
CA THR A 46 -22.11 2.46 -3.26
C THR A 46 -21.09 3.55 -2.94
N GLU A 47 -20.11 3.30 -2.07
CA GLU A 47 -19.17 4.31 -1.60
C GLU A 47 -17.74 3.92 -1.97
N SER A 48 -16.96 4.89 -2.39
CA SER A 48 -15.53 4.71 -2.59
C SER A 48 -14.80 4.67 -1.25
N ARG A 49 -13.72 3.89 -1.18
CA ARG A 49 -12.83 3.83 -0.01
C ARG A 49 -11.45 4.34 -0.38
N ARG A 50 -10.82 5.06 0.56
CA ARG A 50 -9.46 5.58 0.45
C ARG A 50 -8.57 4.86 1.45
N LEU A 51 -7.40 4.44 1.02
CA LEU A 51 -6.42 3.73 1.83
C LEU A 51 -5.03 4.31 1.57
N ILE A 52 -4.25 4.53 2.63
CA ILE A 52 -2.82 4.81 2.50
C ILE A 52 -2.03 3.54 2.81
N ILE A 53 -1.07 3.22 1.95
CA ILE A 53 -0.13 2.12 2.14
C ILE A 53 1.26 2.72 2.35
N GLN A 54 1.87 2.38 3.48
CA GLN A 54 3.27 2.71 3.80
C GLN A 54 4.14 1.48 3.59
N ALA A 55 5.31 1.67 2.97
CA ALA A 55 6.31 0.63 2.88
C ALA A 55 7.14 0.55 4.18
N GLY A 56 7.12 -0.60 4.86
CA GLY A 56 7.70 -0.78 6.19
C GLY A 56 6.76 -0.38 7.35
N MET A 57 7.10 -0.82 8.58
CA MET A 57 6.35 -0.44 9.79
C MET A 57 6.53 1.04 10.14
N PHE A 58 7.72 1.57 9.86
CA PHE A 58 8.22 2.89 10.23
C PHE A 58 8.63 3.73 9.01
N GLY A 59 8.16 3.37 7.82
CA GLY A 59 8.50 4.08 6.57
C GLY A 59 9.96 3.88 6.15
N GLU A 60 10.61 2.82 6.61
CA GLU A 60 12.01 2.52 6.35
C GLU A 60 12.28 2.03 4.92
N HIS A 61 11.22 1.73 4.15
CA HIS A 61 11.30 1.33 2.75
C HIS A 61 10.83 2.47 1.85
N GLN A 62 11.31 2.49 0.61
CA GLN A 62 10.92 3.46 -0.41
C GLN A 62 10.18 2.73 -1.53
N ILE A 63 9.00 3.22 -1.90
CA ILE A 63 8.23 2.75 -3.05
C ILE A 63 8.78 3.44 -4.29
N GLN A 64 9.27 2.65 -5.24
CA GLN A 64 9.82 3.15 -6.49
C GLN A 64 8.72 3.25 -7.55
N ARG A 65 7.98 2.17 -7.70
CA ARG A 65 6.96 2.01 -8.75
C ARG A 65 5.80 1.20 -8.22
N VAL A 66 4.60 1.55 -8.67
CA VAL A 66 3.39 0.75 -8.49
C VAL A 66 2.86 0.37 -9.86
N ARG A 67 2.54 -0.92 -10.06
CA ARG A 67 1.86 -1.42 -11.24
C ARG A 67 0.45 -1.85 -10.86
N GLN A 68 -0.53 -1.43 -11.66
CA GLN A 68 -1.91 -1.88 -11.53
C GLN A 68 -2.11 -3.08 -12.46
N VAL A 69 -2.36 -4.24 -11.87
CA VAL A 69 -2.53 -5.52 -12.56
C VAL A 69 -4.03 -5.75 -12.78
N ILE A 70 -4.59 -5.04 -13.76
CA ILE A 70 -6.00 -5.22 -14.19
C ILE A 70 -6.00 -5.74 -15.63
N ASP A 71 -5.69 -4.88 -16.60
CA ASP A 71 -5.69 -5.22 -18.03
C ASP A 71 -4.31 -4.97 -18.66
N TYR A 72 -3.98 -5.76 -19.69
CA TYR A 72 -2.74 -5.59 -20.44
C TYR A 72 -2.92 -4.51 -21.54
N PRO A 73 -1.96 -3.59 -21.74
CA PRO A 73 -0.69 -3.47 -21.04
C PRO A 73 -0.83 -2.85 -19.64
N TYR A 74 -0.09 -3.38 -18.67
CA TYR A 74 -0.16 -2.89 -17.29
C TYR A 74 0.26 -1.43 -17.19
N GLN A 75 -0.58 -0.62 -16.56
CA GLN A 75 -0.24 0.75 -16.22
C GLN A 75 0.67 0.78 -15.00
N PHE A 76 1.70 1.62 -15.06
CA PHE A 76 2.62 1.83 -13.95
C PHE A 76 2.76 3.30 -13.60
N TYR A 77 3.01 3.56 -12.32
CA TYR A 77 3.18 4.88 -11.75
C TYR A 77 4.52 4.93 -11.01
N SER A 78 5.34 5.92 -11.33
CA SER A 78 6.56 6.23 -10.57
C SER A 78 6.17 7.09 -9.37
N VAL A 79 6.48 6.62 -8.17
CA VAL A 79 6.04 7.27 -6.92
C VAL A 79 7.22 7.96 -6.23
N ASN A 80 8.31 7.20 -6.01
CA ASN A 80 9.48 7.66 -5.25
C ASN A 80 9.12 8.28 -3.88
N ASP A 81 8.25 7.61 -3.13
CA ASP A 81 7.83 8.01 -1.78
C ASP A 81 7.71 6.74 -0.90
N LYS A 82 7.64 6.88 0.42
CA LYS A 82 7.34 5.79 1.36
C LYS A 82 5.85 5.49 1.48
N TYR A 83 4.99 6.39 0.98
CA TYR A 83 3.54 6.26 0.97
C TYR A 83 2.98 6.20 -0.45
N ILE A 84 1.87 5.48 -0.59
CA ILE A 84 0.95 5.63 -1.72
C ILE A 84 -0.46 5.74 -1.19
N GLU A 85 -1.28 6.53 -1.86
CA GLU A 85 -2.72 6.55 -1.63
C GLU A 85 -3.42 5.76 -2.75
N VAL A 86 -4.36 4.91 -2.34
CA VAL A 86 -5.19 4.10 -3.23
C VAL A 86 -6.64 4.49 -3.03
N ILE A 87 -7.33 4.75 -4.14
CA ILE A 87 -8.76 5.01 -4.18
C ILE A 87 -9.43 3.82 -4.84
N LEU A 88 -10.35 3.18 -4.12
CA LEU A 88 -11.14 2.06 -4.61
C LEU A 88 -12.56 2.55 -4.86
N ALA A 89 -13.03 2.41 -6.10
CA ALA A 89 -14.43 2.66 -6.45
C ALA A 89 -15.37 1.68 -5.70
N PRO A 90 -16.68 1.94 -5.64
CA PRO A 90 -17.64 1.04 -5.02
C PRO A 90 -17.59 -0.36 -5.63
N GLY A 91 -17.54 -1.40 -4.78
CA GLY A 91 -17.45 -2.80 -5.24
C GLY A 91 -16.18 -3.16 -6.03
N ALA A 92 -15.19 -2.27 -6.10
CA ALA A 92 -14.01 -2.48 -6.92
C ALA A 92 -12.99 -3.39 -6.25
N MET A 93 -12.30 -4.18 -7.08
CA MET A 93 -11.11 -4.93 -6.70
C MET A 93 -9.94 -4.50 -7.59
N GLY A 94 -8.76 -4.37 -6.99
CA GLY A 94 -7.54 -4.04 -7.71
C GLY A 94 -6.36 -4.84 -7.18
N GLN A 95 -5.50 -5.31 -8.09
CA GLN A 95 -4.21 -5.89 -7.76
C GLN A 95 -3.09 -4.88 -8.04
N LEU A 96 -2.19 -4.73 -7.07
CA LEU A 96 -1.05 -3.83 -7.11
C LEU A 96 0.24 -4.61 -6.93
N ASP A 97 1.18 -4.43 -7.85
CA ASP A 97 2.56 -4.83 -7.65
C ASP A 97 3.40 -3.59 -7.31
N ILE A 98 3.99 -3.61 -6.11
CA ILE A 98 4.72 -2.49 -5.55
C ILE A 98 6.21 -2.86 -5.54
N ASP A 99 7.01 -2.13 -6.31
CA ASP A 99 8.47 -2.24 -6.29
C ASP A 99 9.03 -1.37 -5.16
N ILE A 100 9.90 -1.95 -4.33
CA ILE A 100 10.44 -1.30 -3.14
C ILE A 100 11.96 -1.41 -3.04
N HIS A 101 12.58 -0.37 -2.49
CA HIS A 101 13.93 -0.41 -1.92
C HIS A 101 13.84 -0.49 -0.39
N ARG A 102 14.45 -1.52 0.18
CA ARG A 102 14.40 -1.77 1.62
C ARG A 102 15.48 -0.98 2.37
N PHE A 103 15.12 -0.48 3.53
CA PHE A 103 16.01 0.15 4.53
C PHE A 103 16.82 1.34 4.02
N VAL A 104 16.26 2.12 3.11
CA VAL A 104 16.91 3.33 2.57
C VAL A 104 16.57 4.59 3.37
N ASN A 105 15.46 4.58 4.10
CA ASN A 105 14.97 5.72 4.87
C ASN A 105 15.23 5.52 6.37
N GLN A 106 15.38 6.62 7.11
CA GLN A 106 15.44 6.58 8.56
C GLN A 106 14.06 6.22 9.15
N PRO A 107 13.95 5.17 10.00
CA PRO A 107 12.68 4.79 10.61
C PRO A 107 12.06 5.93 11.41
N THR A 108 10.74 6.10 11.30
CA THR A 108 9.99 7.12 12.03
C THR A 108 8.65 6.62 12.53
N TYR A 109 8.17 7.20 13.64
CA TYR A 109 6.83 7.00 14.17
C TYR A 109 5.80 7.99 13.58
N LYS A 110 6.23 8.86 12.66
CA LYS A 110 5.36 9.82 11.99
C LYS A 110 4.27 9.11 11.19
N PHE A 111 3.05 9.59 11.34
CA PHE A 111 1.92 9.21 10.51
C PHE A 111 1.95 9.94 9.14
N PRO A 112 1.19 9.48 8.14
CA PRO A 112 1.23 10.07 6.79
C PRO A 112 0.60 11.47 6.66
N TRP A 113 -0.03 12.01 7.71
CA TRP A 113 -0.77 13.29 7.67
C TRP A 113 -0.06 14.46 8.37
N HIS A 114 1.28 14.46 8.38
CA HIS A 114 2.09 15.54 8.93
C HIS A 114 2.70 16.42 7.85
#